data_AF-A0A3P7MZX2-F1
#
_entry.id   AF-A0A3P7MZX2-F1
#
_cell.length_a   1.000
_cell.length_b   1.000
_cell.length_c   1.000
_cell.angle_alpha   90.00
_cell.angle_beta   90.00
_cell.angle_gamma   90.00
#
_symmetry.space_group_name_H-M   'P 1'
#
loop_
_entity.id
_entity.type
_entity.pdbx_description
1 polymer ?
#
loop_
_entity_poly.entity_id
_entity_poly.type
_entity_poly.pdbx_seq_one_letter_code
_entity_poly.pdbx_strand_id
1 'polypeptide(L)'
;MTSYLITGGLGSLGSALITQLYKNNNNRITVLDNLSAHSDLSLIPQHVRDSERFTLVIGDTKNEQLVLHTLKGKSVDIIIDCASRASNAIGQSPVAGARNAMQGLTHVLDAVR
;
A
#
# COMPACT_ATOMS: atom_id res chain seq x y z
N MET A 1 14.87 8.52 10.55
CA MET A 1 13.52 7.91 10.61
C MET A 1 12.98 7.96 9.20
N THR A 2 12.73 6.80 8.59
CA THR A 2 12.32 6.70 7.19
C THR A 2 10.81 6.45 7.10
N SER A 3 10.14 7.14 6.20
CA SER A 3 8.69 7.05 5.95
C SER A 3 8.42 6.17 4.72
N TYR A 4 7.64 5.11 4.92
CA TYR A 4 7.27 4.16 3.87
C TYR A 4 5.80 4.33 3.50
N LEU A 5 5.49 4.30 2.20
CA LEU A 5 4.16 4.02 1.69
C LEU A 5 4.13 2.63 1.09
N ILE A 6 3.20 1.79 1.54
CA ILE A 6 3.02 0.43 1.04
C ILE A 6 1.61 0.33 0.46
N THR A 7 1.50 0.25 -0.86
CA THR A 7 0.21 0.02 -1.53
C THR A 7 -0.12 -1.48 -1.47
N GLY A 8 -1.39 -1.85 -1.32
CA GLY A 8 -1.77 -3.28 -1.20
C GLY A 8 -1.18 -3.93 0.06
N GLY A 9 -0.95 -3.14 1.11
CA GLY A 9 -0.25 -3.55 2.32
C GLY A 9 -1.01 -4.57 3.17
N LEU A 10 -2.31 -4.78 2.92
CA LEU A 10 -3.10 -5.78 3.65
C LEU A 10 -3.13 -7.14 2.95
N GLY A 11 -2.45 -7.28 1.80
CA GLY A 11 -2.21 -8.57 1.17
C GLY A 11 -1.09 -9.36 1.87
N SER A 12 -0.92 -10.62 1.49
CA SER A 12 0.07 -11.54 2.08
C SER A 12 1.51 -11.01 2.06
N LEU A 13 1.97 -10.47 0.92
CA LEU A 13 3.32 -9.89 0.80
C LEU A 13 3.43 -8.57 1.58
N GLY A 14 2.44 -7.69 1.45
CA GLY A 14 2.43 -6.38 2.09
C GLY A 14 2.47 -6.49 3.62
N SER A 15 1.63 -7.33 4.20
CA SER A 15 1.54 -7.55 5.66
C SER A 15 2.83 -8.14 6.24
N ALA A 16 3.44 -9.11 5.55
CA ALA A 16 4.74 -9.67 5.94
C ALA A 16 5.85 -8.61 5.90
N LEU A 17 5.87 -7.78 4.86
CA LEU A 17 6.85 -6.70 4.70
C LEU A 17 6.69 -5.61 5.77
N ILE A 18 5.45 -5.18 6.06
CA ILE A 18 5.15 -4.24 7.16
C ILE A 18 5.71 -4.76 8.48
N THR A 19 5.47 -6.04 8.78
CA THR A 19 5.92 -6.66 10.02
C THR A 19 7.44 -6.65 10.15
N GLN A 20 8.17 -6.88 9.05
CA GLN A 20 9.63 -6.83 9.05
C GLN A 20 10.17 -5.40 9.14
N LEU A 21 9.59 -4.47 8.38
CA LEU A 21 10.00 -3.05 8.40
C LEU A 21 9.76 -2.40 9.76
N TYR A 22 8.72 -2.80 10.49
CA TYR A 22 8.40 -2.25 11.80
C TYR A 22 9.38 -2.72 12.89
N LYS A 23 9.87 -3.97 12.79
CA LYS A 23 10.78 -4.58 13.77
C LYS A 23 12.18 -3.98 13.74
N ASN A 24 12.73 -3.75 12.56
CA ASN A 24 14.16 -3.53 12.40
C ASN A 24 14.58 -2.07 12.52
N ASN A 25 13.63 -1.13 12.53
CA ASN A 25 13.93 0.31 12.46
C ASN A 25 12.82 1.16 13.09
N ASN A 26 13.15 2.42 13.43
CA ASN A 26 12.18 3.42 13.85
C ASN A 26 11.44 4.05 12.65
N ASN A 27 10.93 3.20 11.74
CA ASN A 27 10.25 3.59 10.51
C ASN A 27 8.82 4.04 10.79
N ARG A 28 8.29 4.97 9.98
CA ARG A 28 6.86 5.26 9.87
C ARG A 28 6.31 4.51 8.67
N ILE A 29 5.16 3.87 8.83
CA ILE A 29 4.56 3.01 7.83
C ILE A 29 3.16 3.53 7.54
N THR A 30 2.95 3.96 6.30
CA THR A 30 1.62 4.26 5.75
C THR A 30 1.22 3.13 4.81
N VAL A 31 0.04 2.56 5.01
CA VAL A 31 -0.54 1.54 4.14
C VAL A 31 -1.67 2.17 3.34
N LEU A 32 -1.67 1.98 2.03
CA LEU A 32 -2.80 2.33 1.15
C LEU A 32 -3.41 1.04 0.60
N ASP A 33 -4.64 0.73 0.97
CA ASP A 33 -5.29 -0.53 0.58
C ASP A 33 -6.79 -0.34 0.36
N ASN A 34 -7.36 -1.01 -0.64
CA ASN A 34 -8.76 -0.86 -1.03
C ASN A 34 -9.69 -1.89 -0.37
N LEU A 35 -9.19 -2.69 0.56
CA LEU A 35 -9.95 -3.73 1.25
C LEU A 35 -10.56 -4.77 0.30
N SER A 36 -9.82 -5.14 -0.74
CA SER A 36 -10.20 -6.23 -1.63
C SER A 36 -10.44 -7.54 -0.86
N ALA A 37 -11.04 -8.54 -1.50
CA ALA A 37 -11.33 -9.84 -0.86
C ALA A 37 -10.09 -10.58 -0.31
N HIS A 38 -8.88 -10.15 -0.66
CA HIS A 38 -7.61 -10.72 -0.17
C HIS A 38 -6.89 -9.83 0.84
N SER A 39 -7.50 -8.69 1.19
CA SER A 39 -7.00 -7.76 2.19
C SER A 39 -7.45 -8.22 3.57
N ASP A 40 -6.50 -8.48 4.45
CA ASP A 40 -6.78 -8.87 5.83
C ASP A 40 -5.88 -8.10 6.80
N LEU A 41 -6.49 -7.17 7.53
CA LEU A 41 -5.80 -6.35 8.52
C LEU A 41 -5.23 -7.18 9.68
N SER A 42 -5.80 -8.35 9.97
CA SER A 42 -5.36 -9.22 11.05
C SER A 42 -3.99 -9.87 10.78
N LEU A 43 -3.55 -9.91 9.51
CA LEU A 43 -2.21 -10.36 9.13
C LEU A 43 -1.09 -9.45 9.67
N ILE A 44 -1.43 -8.21 10.02
CA ILE A 44 -0.52 -7.27 10.69
C ILE A 44 -0.69 -7.42 12.21
N PRO A 45 0.39 -7.69 12.96
CA PRO A 45 0.32 -7.85 14.41
C PRO A 45 -0.31 -6.63 15.10
N GLN A 46 -1.12 -6.88 16.13
CA GLN A 46 -1.89 -5.82 16.81
C GLN A 46 -1.01 -4.67 17.32
N HIS A 47 0.13 -4.97 17.95
CA HIS A 47 1.05 -3.94 18.45
C HIS A 47 1.65 -3.04 17.36
N VAL A 48 1.64 -3.49 16.09
CA VAL A 48 2.02 -2.66 14.95
C VAL A 48 0.85 -1.77 14.55
N ARG A 49 -0.36 -2.32 14.48
CA ARG A 49 -1.58 -1.60 14.11
C ARG A 49 -1.92 -0.47 15.08
N ASP A 50 -1.70 -0.71 16.37
CA ASP A 50 -2.01 0.23 17.44
C ASP A 50 -0.88 1.27 17.64
N SER A 51 0.19 1.21 16.83
CA SER A 51 1.33 2.12 16.92
C SER A 51 1.04 3.46 16.24
N GLU A 52 1.51 4.56 16.85
CA GLU A 52 1.53 5.89 16.21
C GLU A 52 2.39 5.95 14.95
N ARG A 53 3.29 4.98 14.77
CA ARG A 53 4.14 4.85 13.58
C ARG A 53 3.40 4.21 12.40
N PHE A 54 2.23 3.63 12.64
CA PHE A 54 1.42 2.98 11.62
C PHE A 54 0.23 3.88 11.24
N THR A 55 -0.06 3.98 9.95
CA THR A 55 -1.27 4.61 9.44
C THR A 55 -1.86 3.75 8.36
N LEU A 56 -3.17 3.48 8.44
CA LEU A 56 -3.94 2.88 7.36
C LEU A 56 -4.74 3.96 6.62
N VAL A 57 -4.58 4.02 5.31
CA VAL A 57 -5.36 4.81 4.37
C VAL A 57 -6.20 3.84 3.55
N ILE A 58 -7.52 3.92 3.70
CA ILE A 58 -8.44 3.06 2.96
C ILE A 58 -8.78 3.73 1.62
N GLY A 59 -8.48 3.05 0.53
CA GLY A 59 -8.80 3.50 -0.82
C GLY A 59 -7.97 2.82 -1.90
N ASP A 60 -8.20 3.23 -3.15
CA ASP A 60 -7.67 2.55 -4.34
C ASP A 60 -6.60 3.42 -5.02
N THR A 61 -5.50 2.81 -5.49
CA THR A 61 -4.43 3.51 -6.23
C THR A 61 -4.90 4.05 -7.58
N LYS A 62 -6.02 3.58 -8.12
CA LYS A 62 -6.70 4.20 -9.28
C LYS A 62 -7.33 5.56 -8.95
N ASN A 63 -7.44 5.95 -7.68
CA ASN A 63 -7.81 7.31 -7.31
C ASN A 63 -6.56 8.19 -7.24
N GLU A 64 -6.28 8.88 -8.33
CA GLU A 64 -5.14 9.78 -8.49
C GLU A 64 -5.05 10.83 -7.37
N GLN A 65 -6.17 11.49 -7.06
CA GLN A 65 -6.20 12.50 -6.00
C GLN A 65 -5.82 11.90 -4.65
N LEU A 66 -6.36 10.73 -4.31
CA LEU A 66 -6.01 10.06 -3.04
C LEU A 66 -4.52 9.75 -2.96
N VAL A 67 -3.94 9.22 -4.04
CA VAL A 67 -2.51 8.91 -4.12
C VAL A 67 -1.68 10.18 -3.91
N LEU A 68 -2.01 11.26 -4.62
CA LEU A 68 -1.34 12.55 -4.52
C LEU A 68 -1.39 13.14 -3.10
N HIS A 69 -2.58 13.14 -2.48
CA HIS A 69 -2.75 13.67 -1.12
C HIS A 69 -2.01 12.80 -0.09
N THR A 70 -2.01 11.49 -0.27
CA THR A 70 -1.31 10.55 0.64
C THR A 70 0.19 10.79 0.59
N LEU A 71 0.76 10.91 -0.61
CA LEU A 71 2.20 11.15 -0.79
C LEU A 71 2.64 12.51 -0.27
N LYS A 72 1.91 13.59 -0.64
CA LYS A 72 2.23 14.95 -0.20
C LYS A 72 2.03 15.16 1.30
N GLY A 73 0.96 14.58 1.87
CA GLY A 73 0.61 14.78 3.28
C GLY A 73 1.45 13.99 4.28
N LYS A 74 2.23 12.99 3.82
CA LYS A 74 2.95 12.06 4.70
C LYS A 74 4.47 12.10 4.57
N SER A 75 5.02 12.98 3.72
CA SER A 75 6.47 13.10 3.47
C SER A 75 7.13 11.73 3.27
N VAL A 76 6.65 10.99 2.28
CA VAL A 76 7.07 9.60 2.02
C VAL A 76 8.46 9.58 1.38
N ASP A 77 9.38 8.80 1.96
CA ASP A 77 10.73 8.62 1.43
C ASP A 77 10.81 7.45 0.44
N ILE A 78 10.10 6.35 0.76
CA ILE A 78 10.16 5.09 0.01
C ILE A 78 8.74 4.58 -0.26
N ILE A 79 8.48 4.20 -1.50
CA ILE A 79 7.22 3.59 -1.92
C ILE A 79 7.48 2.14 -2.30
N ILE A 80 6.65 1.22 -1.78
CA ILE A 80 6.70 -0.20 -2.10
C ILE A 80 5.33 -0.60 -2.64
N ASP A 81 5.26 -0.86 -3.95
CA ASP A 81 4.00 -1.17 -4.62
C ASP A 81 3.67 -2.67 -4.57
N CYS A 82 2.78 -3.07 -3.67
CA CYS A 82 2.23 -4.43 -3.64
C CYS A 82 0.84 -4.51 -4.27
N ALA A 83 0.15 -3.38 -4.50
CA ALA A 83 -1.18 -3.33 -5.09
C ALA A 83 -1.20 -3.83 -6.55
N SER A 84 -0.13 -3.58 -7.31
CA SER A 84 -0.03 -4.03 -8.71
C SER A 84 0.10 -5.54 -8.88
N ARG A 85 0.41 -6.29 -7.81
CA ARG A 85 0.60 -7.75 -7.82
C ARG A 85 -0.69 -8.56 -7.62
N ALA A 86 -1.83 -8.07 -8.10
CA ALA A 86 -3.12 -8.74 -7.96
C ALA A 86 -3.27 -9.97 -8.89
N SER A 87 -2.53 -11.05 -8.60
CA SER A 87 -2.49 -12.29 -9.41
C SER A 87 -3.88 -12.87 -9.70
N ASN A 88 -4.80 -12.79 -8.75
CA ASN A 88 -6.14 -13.37 -8.88
C ASN A 88 -7.09 -12.49 -9.73
N ALA A 89 -6.94 -11.17 -9.67
CA ALA A 89 -7.72 -10.25 -10.49
C ALA A 89 -7.34 -10.35 -11.96
N ILE A 90 -6.05 -10.56 -12.27
CA ILE A 90 -5.54 -10.77 -13.63
C ILE A 90 -6.09 -12.08 -14.22
N GLY A 91 -6.13 -13.16 -13.42
CA GLY A 91 -6.64 -14.46 -13.87
C GLY A 91 -8.14 -14.48 -14.18
N GLN A 92 -8.95 -13.69 -13.46
CA GLN A 92 -10.40 -13.63 -13.66
C GLN A 92 -10.82 -12.56 -14.67
N SER A 93 -10.09 -11.44 -14.74
CA SER A 93 -10.33 -10.36 -15.70
C SER A 93 -9.01 -9.69 -16.08
N PRO A 94 -8.39 -10.10 -17.21
CA PRO A 94 -7.11 -9.54 -17.64
C PRO A 94 -7.16 -8.02 -17.82
N VAL A 95 -8.28 -7.47 -18.27
CA VAL A 95 -8.47 -6.02 -18.44
C VAL A 95 -8.51 -5.31 -17.09
N ALA A 96 -9.24 -5.84 -16.11
CA ALA A 96 -9.28 -5.24 -14.77
C ALA A 96 -7.91 -5.35 -14.08
N GLY A 97 -7.23 -6.48 -14.23
CA GLY A 97 -5.87 -6.69 -13.74
C GLY A 97 -4.86 -5.73 -14.37
N ALA A 98 -4.89 -5.56 -15.70
CA ALA A 98 -4.04 -4.60 -16.40
C ALA A 98 -4.31 -3.15 -15.96
N ARG A 99 -5.59 -2.75 -15.81
CA ARG A 99 -5.92 -1.43 -15.28
C ARG A 99 -5.38 -1.24 -13.86
N ASN A 100 -5.53 -2.22 -12.98
CA ASN A 100 -5.00 -2.13 -11.62
C ASN A 100 -3.47 -1.97 -11.62
N ALA A 101 -2.76 -2.81 -12.36
CA ALA A 101 -1.30 -2.81 -12.41
C ALA A 101 -0.70 -1.60 -13.14
N MET A 102 -1.36 -1.11 -14.19
CA MET A 102 -0.85 -0.01 -15.01
C MET A 102 -1.35 1.34 -14.52
N GLN A 103 -2.67 1.52 -14.40
CA GLN A 103 -3.26 2.81 -14.07
C GLN A 103 -2.89 3.25 -12.64
N GLY A 104 -3.00 2.32 -11.67
CA GLY A 104 -2.62 2.60 -10.29
C GLY A 104 -1.14 2.98 -10.16
N LEU A 105 -0.26 2.24 -10.85
CA LEU A 105 1.17 2.52 -10.89
C LEU A 105 1.46 3.89 -11.54
N THR A 106 0.79 4.23 -12.64
CA THR A 106 1.00 5.53 -13.29
C THR A 106 0.63 6.72 -12.40
N HIS A 107 -0.42 6.61 -11.58
CA HIS A 107 -0.75 7.67 -10.63
C HIS A 107 0.31 7.83 -9.53
N VAL A 108 0.88 6.70 -9.06
CA VAL A 108 2.00 6.74 -8.11
C VAL A 108 3.21 7.42 -8.73
N LEU A 109 3.56 7.05 -9.98
CA LEU A 109 4.69 7.63 -10.70
C LEU A 109 4.51 9.12 -10.99
N ASP A 110 3.31 9.56 -11.37
CA ASP A 110 3.06 10.99 -11.62
C ASP A 110 3.05 11.79 -10.31
N ALA A 111 2.55 11.21 -9.21
CA ALA A 111 2.51 11.89 -7.92
C ALA A 111 3.90 12.08 -7.26
N VAL A 112 4.92 11.33 -7.69
CA VAL A 112 6.31 11.49 -7.20
C VAL A 112 7.20 12.34 -8.10
N ARG A 113 6.71 12.72 -9.28
CA ARG A 113 7.42 13.60 -10.20
C ARG A 113 7.53 15.01 -9.65
#